data_AF-A0A7K0KW50-F1
#
_entry.id   AF-A0A7K0KW50-F1
#
_cell.length_a   1.000
_cell.length_b   1.000
_cell.length_c   1.000
_cell.angle_alpha   90.00
_cell.angle_beta   90.00
_cell.angle_gamma   90.00
#
_symmetry.space_group_name_H-M   'P 1'
#
loop_
_entity.id
_entity.type
_entity.pdbx_description
1 polymer ?
#
loop_
_entity_poly.entity_id
_entity_poly.type
_entity_poly.pdbx_seq_one_letter_code
_entity_poly.pdbx_strand_id
1 'polypeptide(L)' 'ALRFWINRGVKVELTDARDATPYWLISSKDPSALKEALKN' A
#
# COMPACT_ATOMS: atom_id res chain seq x y z
N ALA A 1 6.56 -17.22 -10.50
CA ALA A 1 5.10 -17.01 -10.61
C ALA A 1 4.84 -15.79 -11.47
N LEU A 2 3.97 -15.87 -12.49
CA LEU A 2 3.55 -14.67 -13.22
C LEU A 2 2.76 -13.75 -12.27
N ARG A 3 3.12 -12.47 -12.24
CA ARG A 3 2.33 -11.41 -11.62
C ARG A 3 1.92 -10.47 -12.74
N PHE A 4 0.64 -10.53 -13.11
CA PHE A 4 0.06 -9.57 -14.04
C PHE A 4 0.08 -8.17 -13.41
N TRP A 5 0.11 -7.15 -14.26
CA TRP A 5 -0.05 -5.77 -13.81
C TRP A 5 -1.36 -5.62 -13.03
N ILE A 6 -1.30 -5.04 -11.83
CA ILE A 6 -2.47 -4.77 -10.99
C ILE A 6 -2.64 -3.26 -10.91
N ASN A 7 -3.70 -2.73 -11.52
CA ASN A 7 -4.02 -1.29 -11.53
C ASN A 7 -4.73 -0.81 -10.25
N ARG A 8 -4.64 -1.58 -9.16
CA ARG A 8 -5.29 -1.31 -7.87
C ARG A 8 -4.28 -1.48 -6.73
N GLY A 9 -4.46 -0.70 -5.67
CA GLY A 9 -3.56 -0.69 -4.53
C GLY A 9 -4.00 0.29 -3.44
N VAL A 10 -3.15 0.45 -2.45
CA VAL A 10 -3.30 1.42 -1.36
C VAL A 10 -2.12 2.39 -1.38
N LYS A 11 -2.39 3.65 -1.06
CA LYS A 11 -1.37 4.63 -0.68
C LYS A 11 -1.27 4.61 0.84
N VAL A 12 -0.08 4.30 1.36
CA VAL A 12 0.23 4.36 2.78
C VAL A 12 0.97 5.66 3.02
N GLU A 13 0.38 6.56 3.79
CA GLU A 13 1.04 7.80 4.18
C GLU A 13 1.92 7.54 5.40
N LEU A 14 3.14 8.09 5.36
CA LEU A 14 4.13 7.87 6.40
C LEU A 14 4.33 9.14 7.19
N THR A 15 4.29 9.00 8.50
CA THR A 15 4.58 10.06 9.47
C THR A 15 5.98 9.91 10.07
N ASP A 16 6.86 9.09 9.48
CA ASP A 16 8.25 8.94 9.90
C ASP A 16 9.11 10.02 9.25
N ALA A 17 9.60 10.96 10.06
CA ALA A 17 10.48 12.05 9.61
C ALA A 17 11.85 11.59 9.09
N ARG A 18 12.24 10.35 9.38
CA ARG A 18 13.50 9.75 8.89
C ARG A 18 13.33 9.11 7.51
N ASP A 19 12.09 8.86 7.09
CA ASP A 19 11.80 8.35 5.75
C ASP A 19 11.71 9.54 4.78
N ALA A 20 12.59 9.55 3.78
CA ALA A 20 12.57 10.56 2.74
C ALA A 20 11.38 10.40 1.78
N THR A 21 10.70 9.25 1.81
CA THR A 21 9.51 8.95 1.02
C THR A 21 8.26 9.12 1.86
N PRO A 22 7.48 10.20 1.69
CA PRO A 22 6.34 10.52 2.56
C PRO A 22 5.14 9.58 2.36
N TYR A 23 5.23 8.63 1.43
CA TYR A 23 4.23 7.60 1.21
C TYR A 23 4.81 6.39 0.47
N TRP A 24 4.18 5.24 0.66
CA TRP A 24 4.39 4.04 -0.14
C TRP A 24 3.15 3.69 -0.97
N LEU A 25 3.37 3.17 -2.17
CA LEU A 25 2.31 2.64 -3.04
C LEU A 25 2.40 1.12 -3.04
N ILE A 26 1.33 0.46 -2.59
CA ILE A 26 1.30 -1.00 -2.46
C ILE A 26 0.19 -1.55 -3.34
N SER A 27 0.55 -2.28 -4.39
CA SER A 27 -0.43 -2.99 -5.23
C SER A 27 -1.02 -4.18 -4.47
N SER A 28 -2.35 -4.33 -4.51
CA SER A 28 -3.06 -5.45 -3.89
C SER A 28 -4.21 -5.91 -4.78
N LYS A 29 -4.47 -7.23 -4.78
CA LYS A 29 -5.67 -7.78 -5.42
C LYS A 29 -6.93 -7.32 -4.72
N ASP A 30 -6.86 -7.15 -3.39
CA ASP A 30 -7.91 -6.62 -2.53
C ASP A 30 -7.35 -5.46 -1.68
N PRO A 31 -7.35 -4.22 -2.19
CA PRO A 31 -6.86 -3.07 -1.45
C PRO A 31 -7.76 -2.70 -0.26
N SER A 32 -9.05 -3.04 -0.30
CA SER A 32 -9.98 -2.76 0.79
C SER A 32 -9.69 -3.64 2.00
N ALA A 33 -9.53 -4.95 1.79
CA ALA A 33 -9.15 -5.87 2.87
C ALA A 33 -7.78 -5.53 3.48
N LEU A 34 -6.81 -5.15 2.65
CA LEU A 34 -5.51 -4.69 3.13
C LEU A 34 -5.63 -3.41 3.97
N LYS A 35 -6.45 -2.44 3.52
CA LYS A 35 -6.70 -1.22 4.28
C LYS A 35 -7.32 -1.54 5.64
N GLU A 36 -8.31 -2.43 5.71
CA GLU A 36 -8.90 -2.82 7.00
C GLU A 36 -7.89 -3.52 7.92
N ALA A 37 -7.05 -4.40 7.38
CA ALA A 37 -6.00 -5.07 8.17
C ALA A 37 -4.93 -4.12 8.74
N LEU A 38 -4.78 -2.93 8.15
CA LEU A 38 -3.83 -1.91 8.61
C LEU A 38 -4.41 -0.95 9.68
N LYS A 39 -5.72 -1.00 9.96
CA LYS A 39 -6.42 -0.07 10.88
C LYS A 39 -6.36 -0.46 12.37
N ASN A 40 -5.39 -1.29 12.78
CA ASN A 40 -5.24 -1.73 14.17
C ASN A 40 -5.21 -0.58 15.18
#